data_AF-A0AAN9JK37-F1
#
_entry.id   AF-A0AAN9JK37-F1
#
_cell.length_a   1.000
_cell.length_b   1.000
_cell.length_c   1.000
_cell.angle_alpha   90.00
_cell.angle_beta   90.00
_cell.angle_gamma   90.00
#
_symmetry.space_group_name_H-M   'P 1'
#
loop_
_entity.id
_entity.type
_entity.pdbx_description
1 polymer ?
#
loop_
_entity_poly.entity_id
_entity_poly.type
_entity_poly.pdbx_seq_one_letter_code
_entity_poly.pdbx_strand_id
1 'polypeptide(L)'
;MEQKLELEDEWVVQIDDEVNKSNSIAEWESKHSIYKVPSHFTELHEKAYTPKLVSFGPYHNGEEHLKPMEEHKHRALIHFLKKCGKSNRLFFQRMEEVVQELRDSYKPLDDIWTDTPKFLRMMILDGCFMLQILRSVSDPDRNGYAKNDPIFGDKHRTQFVVPYITRDILMLENQLPMTVLRILIEVETHQSNQVNALLFMMHEL
;
A
#
# COMPACT_ATOMS: atom_id res chain seq x y z
N MET A 1 9.11 16.99 51.31
CA MET A 1 9.83 17.16 50.02
C MET A 1 10.54 15.87 49.64
N GLU A 2 11.05 15.11 50.62
CA GLU A 2 11.74 13.81 50.42
C GLU A 2 10.84 12.69 49.87
N GLN A 3 9.57 12.56 50.31
CA GLN A 3 8.65 11.53 49.78
C GLN A 3 8.29 11.66 48.29
N LYS A 4 8.49 12.83 47.66
CA LYS A 4 8.16 13.03 46.24
C LYS A 4 9.31 12.59 45.32
N LEU A 5 10.53 12.56 45.84
CA LEU A 5 11.73 12.07 45.13
C LEU A 5 11.81 10.54 45.17
N GLU A 6 11.40 9.89 46.26
CA GLU A 6 11.42 8.41 46.37
C GLU A 6 10.44 7.71 45.42
N LEU A 7 9.28 8.33 45.15
CA LEU A 7 8.28 7.80 44.20
C LEU A 7 8.67 8.00 42.73
N GLU A 8 9.49 9.01 42.42
CA GLU A 8 10.00 9.26 41.07
C GLU A 8 11.13 8.28 40.70
N ASP A 9 11.81 7.66 41.68
CA ASP A 9 12.86 6.66 41.44
C ASP A 9 12.31 5.23 41.32
N GLU A 10 11.20 4.90 42.02
CA GLU A 10 10.69 3.53 42.09
C GLU A 10 10.12 3.05 40.74
N TRP A 11 9.41 3.92 40.00
CA TRP A 11 8.91 3.57 38.67
C TRP A 11 10.05 3.48 37.64
N VAL A 12 11.12 4.26 37.80
CA VAL A 12 12.30 4.22 36.92
C VAL A 12 13.01 2.88 37.07
N VAL A 13 13.27 2.48 38.32
CA VAL A 13 13.90 1.18 38.62
C VAL A 13 13.03 0.02 38.14
N GLN A 14 11.70 0.11 38.32
CA GLN A 14 10.78 -0.92 37.84
C GLN A 14 10.84 -1.07 36.31
N ILE A 15 10.83 0.04 35.57
CA ILE A 15 10.89 0.02 34.11
C ILE A 15 12.24 -0.50 33.62
N ASP A 16 13.35 -0.11 34.25
CA ASP A 16 14.68 -0.63 33.89
C ASP A 16 14.78 -2.15 34.10
N ASP A 17 14.17 -2.65 35.18
CA ASP A 17 14.09 -4.10 35.45
C ASP A 17 13.20 -4.84 34.43
N GLU A 18 12.09 -4.23 34.01
CA GLU A 18 11.20 -4.77 32.97
C GLU A 18 11.90 -4.78 31.61
N VAL A 19 12.64 -3.72 31.25
CA VAL A 19 13.44 -3.64 30.01
C VAL A 19 14.53 -4.71 29.98
N ASN A 20 15.22 -4.92 31.10
CA ASN A 20 16.28 -5.93 31.19
C ASN A 20 15.76 -7.38 31.19
N LYS A 21 14.53 -7.62 31.67
CA LYS A 21 13.87 -8.94 31.66
C LYS A 21 13.11 -9.21 30.36
N SER A 22 12.76 -8.15 29.63
CA SER A 22 12.08 -8.25 28.36
C SER A 22 13.05 -8.67 27.25
N ASN A 23 13.06 -9.97 26.93
CA ASN A 23 13.47 -10.44 25.61
C ASN A 23 12.38 -10.21 24.54
N SER A 24 11.39 -9.33 24.81
CA SER A 24 10.14 -9.23 24.03
C SER A 24 10.28 -8.47 22.71
N ILE A 25 11.44 -7.88 22.41
CA ILE A 25 11.66 -7.21 21.12
C ILE A 25 11.49 -8.23 19.98
N ALA A 26 11.91 -9.49 20.17
CA ALA A 26 11.74 -10.55 19.17
C ALA A 26 10.28 -11.06 19.05
N GLU A 27 9.46 -10.98 20.11
CA GLU A 27 8.07 -11.46 20.08
C GLU A 27 7.10 -10.46 19.45
N TRP A 28 7.44 -9.17 19.45
CA TRP A 28 6.67 -8.10 18.81
C TRP A 28 7.26 -7.63 17.48
N GLU A 29 8.25 -8.34 16.93
CA GLU A 29 8.66 -8.26 15.51
C GLU A 29 7.58 -8.83 14.57
N SER A 30 6.35 -8.35 14.76
CA SER A 30 5.25 -8.48 13.83
C SER A 30 5.66 -7.76 12.55
N LYS A 31 6.18 -8.50 11.56
CA LYS A 31 6.45 -8.01 10.19
C LYS A 31 5.19 -7.51 9.47
N HIS A 32 4.02 -7.79 10.04
CA HIS A 32 2.72 -7.36 9.52
C HIS A 32 2.54 -5.86 9.72
N SER A 33 2.27 -5.15 8.62
CA SER A 33 2.11 -3.69 8.57
C SER A 33 0.73 -3.28 8.03
N ILE A 34 -0.04 -4.24 7.53
CA ILE A 34 -1.38 -4.04 6.97
C ILE A 34 -2.35 -4.88 7.80
N TYR A 35 -3.29 -4.20 8.44
CA TYR A 35 -4.19 -4.78 9.42
C TYR A 35 -5.59 -4.90 8.84
N LYS A 36 -6.19 -6.07 8.98
CA LYS A 36 -7.63 -6.24 8.80
C LYS A 36 -8.34 -5.76 10.07
N VAL A 37 -9.27 -4.84 9.92
CA VAL A 37 -10.04 -4.27 11.01
C VAL A 37 -10.98 -5.36 11.56
N PRO A 38 -11.05 -5.57 12.88
CA PRO A 38 -11.95 -6.57 13.45
C PRO A 38 -13.40 -6.28 13.07
N SER A 39 -14.15 -7.35 12.76
CA SER A 39 -15.53 -7.30 12.24
C SER A 39 -16.47 -6.44 13.09
N HIS A 40 -16.26 -6.42 14.40
CA HIS A 40 -17.07 -5.61 15.32
C HIS A 40 -16.98 -4.10 15.05
N PHE A 41 -15.83 -3.59 14.59
CA PHE A 41 -15.66 -2.18 14.23
C PHE A 41 -16.16 -1.89 12.81
N THR A 42 -16.03 -2.85 11.88
CA THR A 42 -16.52 -2.67 10.51
C THR A 42 -18.04 -2.71 10.44
N GLU A 43 -18.73 -3.51 11.27
CA GLU A 43 -20.20 -3.53 11.32
C GLU A 43 -20.81 -2.21 11.80
N LEU A 44 -20.12 -1.51 12.71
CA LEU A 44 -20.58 -0.20 13.23
C LEU A 44 -20.36 0.93 12.22
N HIS A 45 -19.30 0.83 11.40
CA HIS A 45 -18.88 1.88 10.47
C HIS A 45 -18.40 1.32 9.12
N GLU A 46 -19.21 0.50 8.46
CA GLU A 46 -18.86 -0.21 7.22
C GLU A 46 -18.29 0.74 6.15
N LYS A 47 -18.92 1.90 5.97
CA LYS A 47 -18.50 2.94 5.01
C LYS A 47 -17.12 3.55 5.28
N ALA A 48 -16.57 3.39 6.48
CA ALA A 48 -15.27 3.92 6.87
C ALA A 48 -14.11 2.97 6.50
N TYR A 49 -14.40 1.68 6.32
CA TYR A 49 -13.38 0.65 6.11
C TYR A 49 -13.47 -0.03 4.74
N THR A 50 -14.63 0.04 4.06
CA THR A 50 -14.80 -0.52 2.72
C THR A 50 -14.43 0.50 1.62
N PRO A 51 -13.55 0.15 0.67
CA PRO A 51 -13.27 0.97 -0.50
C PRO A 51 -14.50 1.11 -1.39
N LYS A 52 -14.61 2.24 -2.10
CA LYS A 52 -15.81 2.57 -2.91
C LYS A 52 -15.60 2.38 -4.40
N LEU A 53 -14.38 2.52 -4.89
CA LEU A 53 -14.06 2.62 -6.30
C LEU A 53 -12.97 1.65 -6.71
N VAL A 54 -11.96 1.44 -5.87
CA VAL A 54 -10.82 0.59 -6.20
C VAL A 54 -10.32 -0.19 -4.99
N SER A 55 -10.07 -1.49 -5.20
CA SER A 55 -9.35 -2.32 -4.24
C SER A 55 -7.84 -2.26 -4.49
N PHE A 56 -7.05 -2.38 -3.44
CA PHE A 56 -5.61 -2.58 -3.49
C PHE A 56 -5.24 -3.70 -2.52
N GLY A 57 -4.51 -4.67 -3.03
CA GLY A 57 -4.11 -5.83 -2.25
C GLY A 57 -5.26 -6.82 -2.02
N PRO A 58 -5.06 -7.79 -1.10
CA PRO A 58 -5.85 -9.00 -1.01
C PRO A 58 -7.23 -8.83 -0.35
N TYR A 59 -7.41 -7.86 0.55
CA TYR A 59 -8.59 -7.84 1.45
C TYR A 59 -9.91 -7.51 0.76
N HIS A 60 -9.89 -6.62 -0.24
CA HIS A 60 -11.07 -6.25 -1.03
C HIS A 60 -10.99 -6.75 -2.48
N ASN A 61 -10.08 -7.67 -2.77
CA ASN A 61 -9.91 -8.16 -4.13
C ASN A 61 -11.10 -9.02 -4.55
N GLY A 62 -11.68 -8.73 -5.72
CA GLY A 62 -12.76 -9.51 -6.30
C GLY A 62 -14.17 -9.11 -5.88
N GLU A 63 -14.33 -8.11 -5.00
CA GLU A 63 -15.64 -7.54 -4.65
C GLU A 63 -16.35 -6.97 -5.89
N GLU A 64 -17.63 -7.30 -6.07
CA GLU A 64 -18.36 -7.05 -7.32
C GLU A 64 -18.42 -5.56 -7.68
N HIS A 65 -18.59 -4.68 -6.69
CA HIS A 65 -18.66 -3.24 -6.92
C HIS A 65 -17.31 -2.60 -7.25
N LEU A 66 -16.20 -3.30 -7.04
CA LEU A 66 -14.84 -2.81 -7.31
C LEU A 66 -14.27 -3.33 -8.64
N LYS A 67 -14.85 -4.41 -9.18
CA LYS A 67 -14.43 -5.02 -10.46
C LYS A 67 -14.31 -4.05 -11.64
N PRO A 68 -15.17 -3.01 -11.81
CA PRO A 68 -15.02 -2.09 -12.93
C PRO A 68 -13.64 -1.42 -13.01
N MET A 69 -12.94 -1.23 -11.89
CA MET A 69 -11.62 -0.60 -11.90
C MET A 69 -10.49 -1.54 -12.36
N GLU A 70 -10.69 -2.86 -12.35
CA GLU A 70 -9.66 -3.84 -12.75
C GLU A 70 -9.20 -3.63 -14.20
N GLU A 71 -10.11 -3.23 -15.10
CA GLU A 71 -9.75 -2.89 -16.48
C GLU A 71 -8.79 -1.70 -16.52
N HIS A 72 -9.06 -0.66 -15.72
CA HIS A 72 -8.20 0.53 -15.68
C HIS A 72 -6.84 0.26 -15.04
N LYS A 73 -6.76 -0.64 -14.05
CA LYS A 73 -5.49 -1.12 -13.52
C LYS A 73 -4.67 -1.83 -14.60
N HIS A 74 -5.31 -2.69 -15.38
CA HIS A 74 -4.66 -3.38 -16.50
C HIS A 74 -4.13 -2.40 -17.57
N ARG A 75 -4.94 -1.39 -17.95
CA ARG A 75 -4.47 -0.32 -18.86
C ARG A 75 -3.28 0.44 -18.27
N ALA A 76 -3.30 0.74 -16.97
CA ALA A 76 -2.21 1.43 -16.31
C ALA A 76 -0.91 0.61 -16.31
N LEU A 77 -0.99 -0.71 -16.07
CA LEU A 77 0.16 -1.61 -16.19
C LEU A 77 0.74 -1.60 -17.61
N ILE A 78 -0.10 -1.72 -18.65
CA ILE A 78 0.37 -1.65 -20.04
C ILE A 78 1.05 -0.31 -20.33
N HIS A 79 0.45 0.79 -19.89
CA HIS A 79 1.03 2.12 -20.06
C HIS A 79 2.39 2.22 -19.36
N PHE A 80 2.49 1.78 -18.11
CA PHE A 80 3.72 1.76 -17.32
C PHE A 80 4.82 0.94 -18.02
N LEU A 81 4.52 -0.27 -18.47
CA LEU A 81 5.48 -1.13 -19.17
C LEU A 81 5.97 -0.54 -20.49
N LYS A 82 5.08 0.11 -21.26
CA LYS A 82 5.46 0.81 -22.49
C LYS A 82 6.40 1.99 -22.22
N LYS A 83 6.14 2.74 -21.15
CA LYS A 83 6.95 3.90 -20.76
C LYS A 83 8.32 3.49 -20.23
N CYS A 84 8.40 2.45 -19.40
CA CYS A 84 9.67 2.00 -18.82
C CYS A 84 10.53 1.17 -19.79
N GLY A 85 9.92 0.57 -20.83
CA GLY A 85 10.61 -0.28 -21.80
C GLY A 85 11.18 -1.57 -21.20
N LYS A 86 10.73 -1.96 -19.99
CA LYS A 86 11.15 -3.19 -19.31
C LYS A 86 10.11 -4.30 -19.49
N SER A 87 10.58 -5.54 -19.43
CA SER A 87 9.70 -6.70 -19.46
C SER A 87 8.95 -6.87 -18.15
N ASN A 88 7.66 -7.20 -18.21
CA ASN A 88 6.86 -7.58 -17.04
C ASN A 88 7.51 -8.71 -16.23
N ARG A 89 8.26 -9.60 -16.90
CA ARG A 89 8.98 -10.71 -16.25
C ARG A 89 10.00 -10.21 -15.22
N LEU A 90 10.65 -9.06 -15.48
CA LEU A 90 11.63 -8.51 -14.56
C LEU A 90 10.96 -8.07 -13.24
N PHE A 91 9.83 -7.36 -13.32
CA PHE A 91 9.06 -6.97 -12.13
C PHE A 91 8.59 -8.20 -11.35
N PHE A 92 8.09 -9.22 -12.05
CA PHE A 92 7.70 -10.48 -11.42
C PHE A 92 8.85 -11.13 -10.65
N GLN A 93 10.01 -11.29 -11.28
CA GLN A 93 11.20 -11.88 -10.64
C GLN A 93 11.64 -11.09 -9.41
N ARG A 94 11.67 -9.75 -9.51
CA ARG A 94 12.07 -8.88 -8.39
C ARG A 94 11.10 -8.94 -7.21
N MET A 95 9.79 -9.05 -7.49
CA MET A 95 8.79 -9.23 -6.42
C MET A 95 8.79 -10.65 -5.85
N GLU A 96 9.12 -11.65 -6.66
CA GLU A 96 9.22 -13.05 -6.22
C GLU A 96 10.29 -13.23 -5.16
N GLU A 97 11.42 -12.52 -5.27
CA GLU A 97 12.50 -12.53 -4.26
C GLU A 97 12.04 -12.07 -2.87
N VAL A 98 11.01 -11.24 -2.77
CA VAL A 98 10.47 -10.70 -1.51
C VAL A 98 9.05 -11.19 -1.21
N VAL A 99 8.55 -12.22 -1.92
CA VAL A 99 7.14 -12.62 -1.83
C VAL A 99 6.71 -12.95 -0.40
N GLN A 100 7.61 -13.54 0.40
CA GLN A 100 7.29 -13.87 1.79
C GLN A 100 7.13 -12.61 2.65
N GLU A 101 7.99 -11.60 2.49
CA GLU A 101 7.85 -10.30 3.17
C GLU A 101 6.52 -9.62 2.79
N LEU A 102 6.15 -9.69 1.51
CA LEU A 102 4.89 -9.13 1.02
C LEU A 102 3.67 -9.83 1.63
N ARG A 103 3.73 -11.16 1.83
CA ARG A 103 2.66 -11.92 2.51
C ARG A 103 2.63 -11.64 4.00
N ASP A 104 3.80 -11.64 4.64
CA ASP A 104 3.95 -11.36 6.07
C ASP A 104 3.49 -9.94 6.43
N SER A 105 3.39 -9.04 5.45
CA SER A 105 2.80 -7.71 5.66
C SER A 105 1.30 -7.76 6.01
N TYR A 106 0.59 -8.85 5.70
CA TYR A 106 -0.85 -9.03 5.94
C TYR A 106 -1.12 -10.04 7.05
N LYS A 107 -2.06 -9.73 7.96
CA LYS A 107 -2.55 -10.68 8.96
C LYS A 107 -4.02 -10.43 9.33
N PRO A 108 -4.94 -11.39 9.09
CA PRO A 108 -4.76 -12.66 8.38
C PRO A 108 -4.59 -12.47 6.86
N LEU A 109 -4.25 -13.52 6.12
CA LEU A 109 -4.23 -13.56 4.65
C LEU A 109 -4.92 -14.86 4.19
N ASP A 110 -5.88 -14.75 3.27
CA ASP A 110 -6.67 -15.90 2.81
C ASP A 110 -5.84 -16.90 1.97
N ASP A 111 -6.18 -18.19 2.05
CA ASP A 111 -5.44 -19.29 1.39
C ASP A 111 -5.31 -19.12 -0.13
N ILE A 112 -6.23 -18.40 -0.77
CA ILE A 112 -6.19 -18.11 -2.21
C ILE A 112 -4.93 -17.31 -2.62
N TRP A 113 -4.25 -16.67 -1.66
CA TRP A 113 -3.05 -15.87 -1.85
C TRP A 113 -1.75 -16.64 -1.58
N THR A 114 -1.86 -17.93 -1.26
CA THR A 114 -0.71 -18.86 -1.22
C THR A 114 -0.20 -19.19 -2.64
N ASP A 115 -1.04 -19.04 -3.67
CA ASP A 115 -0.64 -19.05 -5.08
C ASP A 115 0.23 -17.83 -5.40
N THR A 116 1.55 -18.07 -5.52
CA THR A 116 2.56 -17.03 -5.80
C THR A 116 2.30 -16.29 -7.11
N PRO A 117 2.15 -16.95 -8.27
CA PRO A 117 1.81 -16.25 -9.52
C PRO A 117 0.58 -15.35 -9.41
N LYS A 118 -0.49 -15.82 -8.78
CA LYS A 118 -1.72 -15.04 -8.61
C LYS A 118 -1.51 -13.84 -7.69
N PHE A 119 -0.86 -14.04 -6.55
CA PHE A 119 -0.59 -12.98 -5.58
C PHE A 119 0.32 -11.89 -6.16
N LEU A 120 1.42 -12.27 -6.82
CA LEU A 120 2.35 -11.32 -7.43
C LEU A 120 1.71 -10.58 -8.60
N ARG A 121 0.86 -11.24 -9.39
CA ARG A 121 0.08 -10.57 -10.44
C ARG A 121 -0.77 -9.43 -9.85
N MET A 122 -1.48 -9.67 -8.74
CA MET A 122 -2.25 -8.65 -8.05
C MET A 122 -1.35 -7.50 -7.56
N MET A 123 -0.22 -7.81 -6.89
CA MET A 123 0.70 -6.79 -6.38
C MET A 123 1.25 -5.88 -7.48
N ILE A 124 1.66 -6.45 -8.62
CA ILE A 124 2.16 -5.69 -9.77
C ILE A 124 1.05 -4.81 -10.35
N LEU A 125 -0.13 -5.37 -10.56
CA LEU A 125 -1.26 -4.68 -11.16
C LEU A 125 -1.70 -3.48 -10.30
N ASP A 126 -1.92 -3.73 -9.02
CA ASP A 126 -2.37 -2.75 -8.03
C ASP A 126 -1.29 -1.69 -7.78
N GLY A 127 -0.03 -2.11 -7.63
CA GLY A 127 1.10 -1.20 -7.41
C GLY A 127 1.34 -0.28 -8.60
N CYS A 128 1.25 -0.79 -9.83
CA CYS A 128 1.36 0.04 -11.03
C CYS A 128 0.22 1.05 -11.12
N PHE A 129 -1.01 0.65 -10.80
CA PHE A 129 -2.14 1.58 -10.82
C PHE A 129 -1.97 2.67 -9.76
N MET A 130 -1.65 2.30 -8.52
CA MET A 130 -1.41 3.24 -7.42
C MET A 130 -0.29 4.23 -7.76
N LEU A 131 0.84 3.73 -8.27
CA LEU A 131 1.97 4.58 -8.68
C LEU A 131 1.58 5.60 -9.75
N GLN A 132 0.76 5.20 -10.72
CA GLN A 132 0.31 6.09 -11.78
C GLN A 132 -0.67 7.15 -11.27
N ILE A 133 -1.54 6.80 -10.30
CA ILE A 133 -2.42 7.76 -9.63
C ILE A 133 -1.60 8.79 -8.86
N LEU A 134 -0.67 8.34 -8.01
CA LEU A 134 0.24 9.19 -7.24
C LEU A 134 0.98 10.19 -8.15
N ARG A 135 1.53 9.71 -9.27
CA ARG A 135 2.19 10.56 -10.28
C ARG A 135 1.23 11.55 -10.95
N SER A 136 0.00 11.14 -11.24
CA SER A 136 -1.01 12.00 -11.86
C SER A 136 -1.52 13.10 -10.92
N VAL A 137 -1.42 12.90 -9.61
CA VAL A 137 -1.72 13.92 -8.60
C VAL A 137 -0.56 14.90 -8.49
N SER A 138 0.68 14.37 -8.40
CA SER A 138 1.88 15.19 -8.17
C SER A 138 2.37 15.96 -9.39
N ASP A 139 2.23 15.40 -10.59
CA ASP A 139 2.55 16.08 -11.86
C ASP A 139 1.41 15.85 -12.89
N PRO A 140 0.33 16.64 -12.76
CA PRO A 140 -0.83 16.62 -13.66
C PRO A 140 -0.50 16.63 -15.15
N ASP A 141 0.47 17.45 -15.54
CA ASP A 141 0.73 17.81 -16.92
C ASP A 141 1.64 16.80 -17.64
N ARG A 142 2.27 15.88 -16.89
CA ARG A 142 3.24 14.90 -17.42
C ARG A 142 2.85 13.44 -17.21
N ASN A 143 1.56 13.17 -16.98
CA ASN A 143 1.09 11.80 -16.72
C ASN A 143 1.15 10.87 -17.96
N GLY A 144 1.20 11.43 -19.17
CA GLY A 144 1.35 10.67 -20.43
C GLY A 144 0.06 10.06 -20.99
N TYR A 145 -1.09 10.28 -20.35
CA TYR A 145 -2.40 9.80 -20.81
C TYR A 145 -3.09 10.81 -21.72
N ALA A 146 -4.04 10.33 -22.52
CA ALA A 146 -4.86 11.20 -23.36
C ALA A 146 -5.77 12.07 -22.49
N LYS A 147 -6.06 13.30 -22.95
CA LYS A 147 -6.93 14.25 -22.21
C LYS A 147 -8.35 13.76 -21.95
N ASN A 148 -8.82 12.80 -22.76
CA ASN A 148 -10.12 12.16 -22.62
C ASN A 148 -10.05 10.79 -21.91
N ASP A 149 -8.91 10.42 -21.32
CA ASP A 149 -8.82 9.21 -20.53
C ASP A 149 -9.77 9.28 -19.32
N PRO A 150 -10.57 8.24 -19.05
CA PRO A 150 -11.60 8.28 -18.01
C PRO A 150 -11.05 8.41 -16.58
N ILE A 151 -9.79 8.00 -16.36
CA ILE A 151 -9.14 8.05 -15.04
C ILE A 151 -8.08 9.14 -14.99
N PHE A 152 -7.22 9.20 -16.00
CA PHE A 152 -6.01 10.04 -16.00
C PHE A 152 -6.14 11.32 -16.85
N GLY A 153 -7.28 11.53 -17.53
CA GLY A 153 -7.48 12.66 -18.45
C GLY A 153 -8.06 13.92 -17.79
N ASP A 154 -7.68 15.10 -18.28
CA ASP A 154 -8.00 16.43 -17.73
C ASP A 154 -9.47 16.66 -17.33
N LYS A 155 -10.43 16.20 -18.14
CA LYS A 155 -11.86 16.53 -17.97
C LYS A 155 -12.55 15.83 -16.80
N HIS A 156 -12.07 14.65 -16.40
CA HIS A 156 -12.74 13.80 -15.39
C HIS A 156 -11.85 13.56 -14.15
N ARG A 157 -10.53 13.78 -14.29
CA ARG A 157 -9.52 13.50 -13.26
C ARG A 157 -9.72 14.33 -11.99
N THR A 158 -9.84 15.66 -12.09
CA THR A 158 -9.66 16.54 -10.93
C THR A 158 -10.91 16.73 -10.06
N GLN A 159 -12.12 16.54 -10.59
CA GLN A 159 -13.34 16.86 -9.85
C GLN A 159 -14.10 15.64 -9.30
N PHE A 160 -13.94 14.44 -9.87
CA PHE A 160 -14.85 13.34 -9.55
C PHE A 160 -14.20 11.97 -9.36
N VAL A 161 -13.05 11.67 -9.95
CA VAL A 161 -12.49 10.31 -9.89
C VAL A 161 -11.32 10.23 -8.91
N VAL A 162 -10.33 11.11 -9.05
CA VAL A 162 -9.12 11.10 -8.21
C VAL A 162 -9.43 11.21 -6.72
N PRO A 163 -10.31 12.11 -6.22
CA PRO A 163 -10.57 12.21 -4.79
C PRO A 163 -11.09 10.90 -4.16
N TYR A 164 -11.89 10.13 -4.90
CA TYR A 164 -12.42 8.86 -4.41
C TYR A 164 -11.37 7.75 -4.44
N ILE A 165 -10.54 7.71 -5.48
CA ILE A 165 -9.40 6.79 -5.56
C ILE A 165 -8.41 7.11 -4.45
N THR A 166 -8.06 8.39 -4.24
CA THR A 166 -7.18 8.84 -3.16
C THR A 166 -7.72 8.43 -1.80
N ARG A 167 -9.04 8.59 -1.56
CA ARG A 167 -9.68 8.09 -0.33
C ARG A 167 -9.45 6.59 -0.16
N ASP A 168 -9.66 5.81 -1.21
CA ASP A 168 -9.45 4.36 -1.18
C ASP A 168 -7.97 3.98 -0.99
N ILE A 169 -7.02 4.76 -1.53
CA ILE A 169 -5.56 4.61 -1.31
C ILE A 169 -5.18 4.84 0.15
N LEU A 170 -5.93 5.64 0.92
CA LEU A 170 -5.64 5.94 2.32
C LEU A 170 -6.35 4.99 3.32
N MET A 171 -7.17 4.04 2.82
CA MET A 171 -7.91 3.11 3.68
C MET A 171 -7.04 1.98 4.22
N LEU A 172 -7.13 1.71 5.53
CA LEU A 172 -6.30 0.72 6.23
C LEU A 172 -6.38 -0.69 5.63
N GLU A 173 -7.58 -1.14 5.27
CA GLU A 173 -7.80 -2.48 4.68
C GLU A 173 -7.48 -2.52 3.17
N ASN A 174 -7.05 -1.41 2.59
CA ASN A 174 -6.88 -1.25 1.15
C ASN A 174 -5.46 -0.77 0.81
N GLN A 175 -4.46 -1.38 1.46
CA GLN A 175 -3.05 -1.01 1.33
C GLN A 175 -2.24 -2.05 0.57
N LEU A 176 -1.10 -1.60 0.03
CA LEU A 176 -0.02 -2.44 -0.46
C LEU A 176 1.21 -2.25 0.43
N PRO A 177 2.06 -3.28 0.61
CA PRO A 177 3.35 -3.09 1.27
C PRO A 177 4.17 -2.09 0.45
N MET A 178 4.78 -1.10 1.11
CA MET A 178 5.60 -0.09 0.44
C MET A 178 6.74 -0.69 -0.40
N THR A 179 7.19 -1.89 -0.06
CA THR A 179 8.14 -2.70 -0.84
C THR A 179 7.69 -2.89 -2.29
N VAL A 180 6.39 -3.03 -2.56
CA VAL A 180 5.83 -3.13 -3.92
C VAL A 180 6.18 -1.89 -4.74
N LEU A 181 5.87 -0.69 -4.22
CA LEU A 181 6.14 0.57 -4.93
C LEU A 181 7.64 0.83 -5.09
N ARG A 182 8.45 0.47 -4.09
CA ARG A 182 9.92 0.57 -4.18
C ARG A 182 10.47 -0.26 -5.32
N ILE A 183 10.07 -1.54 -5.43
CA ILE A 183 10.53 -2.43 -6.49
C ILE A 183 10.11 -1.90 -7.87
N LEU A 184 8.86 -1.44 -8.02
CA LEU A 184 8.38 -0.90 -9.29
C LEU A 184 9.24 0.29 -9.76
N ILE A 185 9.54 1.23 -8.85
CA ILE A 185 10.35 2.40 -9.16
C ILE A 185 11.81 2.02 -9.42
N GLU A 186 12.38 1.12 -8.61
CA GLU A 186 13.77 0.68 -8.74
C GLU A 186 13.98 0.03 -10.12
N VAL A 187 13.07 -0.86 -10.53
CA VAL A 187 13.17 -1.54 -11.83
C VAL A 187 12.94 -0.57 -13.01
N GLU A 188 12.04 0.40 -12.84
CA GLU A 188 11.78 1.43 -13.86
C GLU A 188 12.98 2.37 -14.06
N THR A 189 13.60 2.83 -12.97
CA THR A 189 14.55 3.95 -12.99
C THR A 189 16.00 3.56 -12.76
N HIS A 190 16.27 2.32 -12.32
CA HIS A 190 17.56 1.85 -11.80
C HIS A 190 18.09 2.65 -10.59
N GLN A 191 17.20 3.33 -9.86
CA GLN A 191 17.54 4.12 -8.68
C GLN A 191 16.82 3.58 -7.44
N SER A 192 17.59 3.20 -6.43
CA SER A 192 17.09 2.60 -5.18
C SER A 192 16.57 3.61 -4.16
N ASN A 193 16.88 4.91 -4.30
CA ASN A 193 16.49 5.95 -3.33
C ASN A 193 15.39 6.86 -3.88
N GLN A 194 14.15 6.37 -3.88
CA GLN A 194 12.96 7.19 -4.19
C GLN A 194 11.89 7.17 -3.09
N VAL A 195 12.23 6.73 -1.88
CA VAL A 195 11.29 6.79 -0.72
C VAL A 195 10.83 8.23 -0.48
N ASN A 196 11.72 9.22 -0.64
CA ASN A 196 11.35 10.63 -0.53
C ASN A 196 10.37 11.09 -1.61
N ALA A 197 10.47 10.55 -2.82
CA ALA A 197 9.54 10.87 -3.89
C ALA A 197 8.15 10.26 -3.60
N LEU A 198 8.10 9.03 -3.10
CA LEU A 198 6.83 8.41 -2.66
C LEU A 198 6.20 9.17 -1.49
N LEU A 199 6.99 9.54 -0.48
CA LEU A 199 6.52 10.33 0.66
C LEU A 199 5.97 11.68 0.20
N PHE A 200 6.67 12.36 -0.71
CA PHE A 200 6.20 13.61 -1.32
C PHE A 200 4.87 13.40 -2.05
N MET A 201 4.76 12.36 -2.90
CA MET A 201 3.51 12.07 -3.63
C MET A 201 2.34 11.73 -2.70
N MET A 202 2.60 11.10 -1.55
CA MET A 202 1.58 10.80 -0.54
C MET A 202 1.17 12.02 0.30
N HIS A 203 2.06 13.02 0.46
CA HIS A 203 1.71 14.29 1.09
C HIS A 203 0.76 15.15 0.24
N GLU A 204 0.76 14.94 -1.08
CA GLU A 204 -0.08 15.66 -2.05
C GLU A 204 -1.45 14.98 -2.28
N LEU A 205 -1.73 13.86 -1.59
CA LEU A 205 -3.03 13.16 -1.59
C LEU A 205 -4.03 13.83 -0.64
#